data_AF-A0A8A2U8F8-F1
#
_entry.id   AF-A0A8A2U8F8-F1
#
_cell.length_a   1.000
_cell.length_b   1.000
_cell.length_c   1.000
_cell.angle_alpha   90.00
_cell.angle_beta   90.00
_cell.angle_gamma   90.00
#
_symmetry.space_group_name_H-M   'P 1'
#
loop_
_entity.id
_entity.type
_entity.pdbx_description
1 polymer ?
#
loop_
_entity_poly.entity_id
_entity_poly.type
_entity_poly.pdbx_seq_one_letter_code
_entity_poly.pdbx_strand_id
1 'polypeptide(L)'
;MVFEYVWKGLLVIAILSVAGVVLVQVGLVSVPWGPDDGEVRVFGDDSDGESTTEPHDGTGNETTAASDDSTDETDGTDGNEREPKAVVDVEVADDRAERITGLSNHDSLERGTGMLFIHSSEDEQTYVMREMDFDIDIIFIGADREITTIHHARAPGPDENGNDLQYSGRGKWVLELPRGYTNETGIEVGDEVEIDLESNRTVITGSESDSLERFAATADRDVVAPEAAAAGTYFDS
;
A
#
# COMPACT_ATOMS: atom_id res chain seq x y z
N MET A 1 3.64 50.47 -9.68
CA MET A 1 4.55 49.78 -8.75
C MET A 1 3.97 48.49 -8.17
N VAL A 2 2.67 48.38 -7.83
CA VAL A 2 2.08 47.16 -7.23
C VAL A 2 2.12 45.92 -8.16
N PHE A 3 1.93 46.09 -9.47
CA PHE A 3 1.87 44.98 -10.44
C PHE A 3 3.19 44.21 -10.59
N GLU A 4 4.32 44.86 -10.36
CA GLU A 4 5.65 44.25 -10.50
C GLU A 4 6.00 43.35 -9.30
N TYR A 5 5.47 43.67 -8.11
CA TYR A 5 5.61 42.83 -6.92
C TYR A 5 4.75 41.57 -7.00
N VAL A 6 3.57 41.64 -7.63
CA VAL A 6 2.69 40.47 -7.84
C VAL A 6 3.34 39.45 -8.77
N TRP A 7 3.93 39.91 -9.89
CA TRP A 7 4.64 39.01 -10.82
C TRP A 7 5.89 38.40 -10.18
N LYS A 8 6.68 39.20 -9.46
CA LYS A 8 7.86 38.71 -8.72
C LYS A 8 7.46 37.68 -7.65
N GLY A 9 6.35 37.88 -6.94
CA GLY A 9 5.81 36.92 -5.99
C GLY A 9 5.40 35.60 -6.65
N LEU A 10 4.66 35.65 -7.77
CA LEU A 10 4.29 34.47 -8.55
C LEU A 10 5.52 33.71 -9.09
N LEU A 11 6.57 34.43 -9.50
CA LEU A 11 7.80 33.83 -10.00
C LEU A 11 8.59 33.12 -8.88
N VAL A 12 8.62 33.67 -7.66
CA VAL A 12 9.21 32.98 -6.50
C VAL A 12 8.43 31.72 -6.15
N ILE A 13 7.10 31.79 -6.13
CA ILE A 13 6.25 30.62 -5.89
C ILE A 13 6.49 29.56 -6.97
N ALA A 14 6.52 29.95 -8.26
CA ALA A 14 6.78 29.03 -9.35
C ALA A 14 8.16 28.36 -9.25
N ILE A 15 9.21 29.11 -8.88
CA ILE A 15 10.54 28.55 -8.66
C ILE A 15 10.55 27.58 -7.48
N LEU A 16 9.90 27.94 -6.36
CA LEU A 16 9.78 27.07 -5.19
C LEU A 16 8.98 25.80 -5.50
N SER A 17 7.92 25.89 -6.31
CA SER A 17 7.15 24.74 -6.77
C SER A 17 7.98 23.84 -7.67
N VAL A 18 8.72 24.39 -8.63
CA VAL A 18 9.61 23.60 -9.50
C VAL A 18 10.74 22.97 -8.68
N ALA A 19 11.33 23.70 -7.74
CA ALA A 19 12.34 23.16 -6.83
C ALA A 19 11.76 22.02 -5.99
N GLY A 20 10.55 22.19 -5.42
CA GLY A 20 9.86 21.14 -4.68
C GLY A 20 9.61 19.89 -5.52
N VAL A 21 9.12 20.05 -6.76
CA VAL A 21 8.91 18.93 -7.69
C VAL A 21 10.22 18.23 -8.03
N VAL A 22 11.29 18.97 -8.27
CA VAL A 22 12.61 18.40 -8.56
C VAL A 22 13.15 17.64 -7.35
N LEU A 23 12.99 18.17 -6.13
CA LEU A 23 13.41 17.51 -4.89
C LEU A 23 12.67 16.19 -4.65
N VAL A 24 11.38 16.13 -4.98
CA VAL A 24 10.58 14.89 -4.97
C VAL A 24 11.07 13.92 -6.05
N GLN A 25 11.28 14.38 -7.28
CA GLN A 25 11.73 13.53 -8.39
C GLN A 25 13.12 12.92 -8.16
N VAL A 26 13.99 13.58 -7.41
CA VAL A 26 15.32 13.06 -7.04
C VAL A 26 15.34 12.31 -5.70
N GLY A 27 14.20 12.21 -5.01
CA GLY A 27 14.07 11.50 -3.74
C GLY A 27 14.78 12.15 -2.55
N LEU A 28 14.92 13.49 -2.55
CA LEU A 28 15.49 14.23 -1.40
C LEU A 28 14.43 14.63 -0.37
N VAL A 29 13.17 14.69 -0.78
CA VAL A 29 12.02 15.00 0.09
C VAL A 29 10.93 13.99 -0.22
N SER A 30 10.60 13.14 0.75
CA SER A 30 9.46 12.23 0.71
C SER A 30 8.17 13.04 0.79
N VAL A 31 7.20 12.67 -0.05
CA VAL A 31 5.91 13.34 -0.08
C VAL A 31 5.05 12.72 1.03
N PRO A 32 4.43 13.49 1.94
CA PRO A 32 3.72 12.95 3.11
C PRO A 32 2.37 12.26 2.77
N TRP A 33 2.21 11.74 1.56
CA TRP A 33 0.96 11.17 1.04
C TRP A 33 1.16 9.78 0.40
N GLY A 34 2.32 9.13 0.62
CA GLY A 34 2.52 7.73 0.26
C GLY A 34 1.73 6.80 1.20
N PRO A 35 1.36 5.59 0.76
CA PRO A 35 0.89 4.56 1.69
C PRO A 35 2.06 4.15 2.59
N ASP A 36 1.88 4.25 3.91
CA ASP A 36 2.89 3.81 4.89
C ASP A 36 2.79 2.28 5.14
N ASP A 37 1.59 1.73 4.93
CA ASP A 37 1.24 0.33 5.17
C ASP A 37 0.40 -0.25 4.00
N GLY A 38 0.35 -1.58 3.92
CA GLY A 38 -0.47 -2.30 2.96
C GLY A 38 -0.58 -3.78 3.29
N GLU A 39 -1.17 -4.54 2.37
CA GLU A 39 -1.37 -5.97 2.50
C GLU A 39 -0.96 -6.67 1.21
N VAL A 40 -0.20 -7.75 1.34
CA VAL A 40 0.23 -8.61 0.24
C VAL A 40 -0.40 -9.98 0.40
N ARG A 41 -1.07 -10.45 -0.65
CA ARG A 41 -1.62 -11.81 -0.75
C ARG A 41 -0.86 -12.59 -1.81
N VAL A 42 -0.51 -13.84 -1.49
CA VAL A 42 0.19 -14.73 -2.43
C VAL A 42 -0.69 -15.92 -2.74
N PHE A 43 -0.83 -16.24 -4.03
CA PHE A 43 -1.64 -17.33 -4.55
C PHE A 43 -0.76 -18.32 -5.31
N GLY A 44 -1.10 -19.61 -5.23
CA GLY A 44 -0.44 -20.62 -6.04
C GLY A 44 -0.64 -20.38 -7.53
N ASP A 45 0.38 -20.70 -8.33
CA ASP A 45 0.24 -20.74 -9.78
C ASP A 45 -0.86 -21.73 -10.19
N ASP A 46 -1.85 -21.28 -10.96
CA ASP A 46 -3.01 -22.07 -11.38
C ASP A 46 -2.66 -23.28 -12.26
N SER A 47 -1.38 -23.46 -12.61
CA SER A 47 -0.88 -24.62 -13.35
C SER A 47 -0.96 -25.93 -12.57
N ASP A 48 -1.10 -25.88 -11.24
CA ASP A 48 -1.13 -27.05 -10.36
C ASP A 48 -2.53 -27.66 -10.15
N GLY A 49 -3.41 -27.51 -11.14
CA GLY A 49 -4.66 -28.27 -11.25
C GLY A 49 -4.48 -29.78 -11.52
N GLU A 50 -3.33 -30.37 -11.19
CA GLU A 50 -3.11 -31.82 -11.22
C GLU A 50 -2.60 -32.26 -9.85
N SER A 51 -3.54 -32.41 -8.92
CA SER A 51 -3.32 -33.27 -7.75
C SER A 51 -3.11 -34.69 -8.28
N THR A 52 -1.85 -35.03 -8.57
CA THR A 52 -1.44 -36.39 -8.92
C THR A 52 -1.62 -37.27 -7.69
N THR A 53 -2.86 -37.70 -7.49
CA THR A 53 -3.15 -38.88 -6.70
C THR A 53 -2.55 -40.05 -7.48
N GLU A 54 -1.28 -40.38 -7.22
CA GLU A 54 -0.66 -41.57 -7.77
C GLU A 54 -1.53 -42.78 -7.40
N PRO A 55 -2.08 -43.52 -8.38
CA PRO A 55 -2.79 -44.75 -8.07
C PRO A 55 -1.75 -45.80 -7.72
N HIS A 56 -1.58 -46.08 -6.43
CA HIS A 56 -0.96 -47.32 -6.00
C HIS A 56 -1.86 -48.50 -6.41
N ASP A 57 -1.49 -49.14 -7.51
CA ASP A 57 -2.05 -50.40 -7.97
C ASP A 57 -1.81 -51.50 -6.91
N GLY A 58 -2.90 -51.88 -6.25
CA GLY A 58 -2.96 -52.91 -5.22
C GLY A 58 -4.25 -53.70 -5.35
N THR A 59 -4.27 -54.61 -6.32
CA THR A 59 -5.19 -55.74 -6.52
C THR A 59 -6.04 -56.13 -5.28
N GLY A 60 -7.37 -56.16 -5.42
CA GLY A 60 -8.21 -56.95 -4.51
C GLY A 60 -9.71 -56.66 -4.45
N ASN A 61 -10.46 -57.38 -5.27
CA ASN A 61 -11.80 -57.93 -5.00
C ASN A 61 -13.07 -57.14 -5.41
N GLU A 62 -14.04 -57.95 -5.79
CA GLU A 62 -15.18 -57.70 -6.67
C GLU A 62 -16.48 -57.39 -5.89
N THR A 63 -17.47 -56.79 -6.58
CA THR A 63 -18.92 -57.07 -6.45
C THR A 63 -19.83 -56.08 -5.66
N THR A 64 -20.68 -55.37 -6.45
CA THR A 64 -22.14 -55.13 -6.28
C THR A 64 -22.70 -53.74 -5.87
N ALA A 65 -23.33 -53.13 -6.89
CA ALA A 65 -24.67 -52.51 -6.96
C ALA A 65 -25.02 -51.12 -6.36
N ALA A 66 -25.48 -50.28 -7.31
CA ALA A 66 -26.75 -49.54 -7.36
C ALA A 66 -26.93 -48.20 -6.60
N SER A 67 -27.21 -47.17 -7.42
CA SER A 67 -28.18 -46.06 -7.30
C SER A 67 -28.23 -45.20 -6.04
N ASP A 68 -27.99 -43.89 -6.22
CA ASP A 68 -28.84 -42.74 -5.81
C ASP A 68 -28.16 -41.48 -6.39
N ASP A 69 -28.70 -40.80 -7.40
CA ASP A 69 -29.76 -39.78 -7.33
C ASP A 69 -29.66 -38.87 -6.10
N SER A 70 -29.03 -37.71 -6.28
CA SER A 70 -29.33 -36.50 -5.52
C SER A 70 -28.78 -35.31 -6.30
N THR A 71 -29.70 -34.59 -6.92
CA THR A 71 -29.56 -33.21 -7.36
C THR A 71 -29.12 -32.35 -6.18
N ASP A 72 -27.98 -31.65 -6.31
CA ASP A 72 -27.71 -30.48 -5.49
C ASP A 72 -27.56 -29.28 -6.42
N GLU A 73 -28.68 -28.59 -6.62
CA GLU A 73 -28.68 -27.25 -7.19
C GLU A 73 -28.39 -26.27 -6.04
N THR A 74 -27.12 -25.92 -5.87
CA THR A 74 -26.74 -24.70 -5.14
C THR A 74 -26.65 -23.54 -6.12
N ASP A 75 -27.73 -22.78 -6.07
CA ASP A 75 -27.88 -21.33 -6.27
C ASP A 75 -26.56 -20.53 -6.26
N GLY A 76 -26.43 -19.65 -7.25
CA GLY A 76 -25.18 -18.97 -7.58
C GLY A 76 -24.72 -17.90 -6.59
N THR A 77 -23.40 -17.79 -6.46
CA THR A 77 -22.69 -16.51 -6.41
C THR A 77 -21.39 -16.73 -7.19
N ASP A 78 -21.27 -16.05 -8.34
CA ASP A 78 -20.03 -15.97 -9.10
C ASP A 78 -18.92 -15.40 -8.22
N GLY A 79 -17.86 -16.18 -8.00
CA GLY A 79 -16.66 -15.75 -7.29
C GLY A 79 -15.78 -16.94 -6.92
N ASN A 80 -14.96 -17.41 -7.87
CA ASN A 80 -13.81 -18.25 -7.53
C ASN A 80 -12.81 -17.40 -6.72
N GLU A 81 -13.07 -17.18 -5.44
CA GLU A 81 -12.07 -16.62 -4.53
C GLU A 81 -11.11 -17.77 -4.18
N ARG A 82 -9.97 -17.84 -4.90
CA ARG A 82 -8.92 -18.79 -4.56
C ARG A 82 -8.42 -18.46 -3.15
N GLU A 83 -8.26 -19.46 -2.29
CA GLU A 83 -7.65 -19.24 -0.96
C GLU A 83 -6.16 -18.89 -1.12
N PRO A 84 -5.65 -17.79 -0.53
CA PRO A 84 -4.25 -17.43 -0.63
C PRO A 84 -3.36 -18.39 0.18
N LYS A 85 -2.15 -18.67 -0.33
CA LYS A 85 -1.08 -19.37 0.39
C LYS A 85 -0.62 -18.57 1.62
N ALA A 86 -0.62 -17.24 1.50
CA ALA A 86 -0.26 -16.33 2.57
C ALA A 86 -0.94 -14.97 2.43
N VAL A 87 -1.19 -14.33 3.57
CA VAL A 87 -1.56 -12.92 3.70
C VAL A 87 -0.51 -12.27 4.60
N VAL A 88 0.05 -11.14 4.18
CA VAL A 88 1.13 -10.44 4.88
C VAL A 88 0.79 -8.97 4.99
N ASP A 89 0.78 -8.45 6.22
CA ASP A 89 0.73 -7.01 6.49
C ASP A 89 2.12 -6.41 6.23
N VAL A 90 2.22 -5.35 5.42
CA VAL A 90 3.52 -4.80 5.00
C VAL A 90 3.67 -3.34 5.32
N GLU A 91 4.84 -2.97 5.84
CA GLU A 91 5.32 -1.59 5.82
C GLU A 91 5.87 -1.28 4.41
N VAL A 92 5.57 -0.10 3.87
CA VAL A 92 5.93 0.26 2.50
C VAL A 92 7.14 1.19 2.47
N ALA A 93 8.18 0.79 1.72
CA ALA A 93 9.34 1.62 1.43
C ALA A 93 9.33 2.05 -0.04
N ASP A 94 8.79 3.24 -0.32
CA ASP A 94 8.63 3.75 -1.69
C ASP A 94 9.70 4.78 -2.09
N ASP A 95 10.40 5.38 -1.11
CA ASP A 95 11.46 6.34 -1.34
C ASP A 95 12.88 5.77 -1.19
N ARG A 96 13.87 6.47 -1.76
CA ARG A 96 15.25 5.96 -1.80
C ARG A 96 15.89 5.84 -0.41
N ALA A 97 15.57 6.75 0.51
CA ALA A 97 16.12 6.73 1.87
C ALA A 97 15.49 5.59 2.70
N GLU A 98 14.19 5.36 2.56
CA GLU A 98 13.48 4.23 3.14
C GLU A 98 14.04 2.91 2.61
N ARG A 99 14.21 2.78 1.30
CA ARG A 99 14.81 1.57 0.69
C ARG A 99 16.26 1.33 1.13
N ILE A 100 17.03 2.38 1.43
CA ILE A 100 18.42 2.24 1.91
C ILE A 100 18.46 1.80 3.38
N THR A 101 17.50 2.26 4.17
CA THR A 101 17.39 1.91 5.59
C THR A 101 16.84 0.50 5.76
N GLY A 102 15.80 0.15 4.99
CA GLY A 102 15.14 -1.14 5.03
C GLY A 102 14.85 -1.58 6.46
N LEU A 103 15.08 -2.87 6.72
CA LEU A 103 14.90 -3.47 8.04
C LEU A 103 16.06 -3.24 9.03
N SER A 104 17.12 -2.50 8.67
CA SER A 104 18.31 -2.35 9.54
C SER A 104 18.04 -1.61 10.86
N ASN A 105 16.87 -0.97 11.03
CA ASN A 105 16.44 -0.37 12.30
C ASN A 105 15.44 -1.24 13.09
N HIS A 106 15.15 -2.44 12.63
CA HIS A 106 14.23 -3.36 13.30
C HIS A 106 15.03 -4.41 14.09
N ASP A 107 14.55 -4.77 15.27
CA ASP A 107 15.16 -5.84 16.08
C ASP A 107 14.65 -7.24 15.64
N SER A 108 13.49 -7.30 14.99
CA SER A 108 12.85 -8.51 14.48
C SER A 108 11.69 -8.19 13.54
N LEU A 109 11.28 -9.16 12.71
CA LEU A 109 9.99 -9.17 12.02
C LEU A 109 9.04 -10.20 12.65
N GLU A 110 7.80 -9.80 12.90
CA GLU A 110 6.75 -10.72 13.36
C GLU A 110 6.27 -11.63 12.21
N ARG A 111 5.73 -12.81 12.54
CA ARG A 111 5.12 -13.64 11.50
C ARG A 111 3.88 -12.98 10.94
N GLY A 112 3.71 -13.06 9.63
CA GLY A 112 2.60 -12.41 8.93
C GLY A 112 2.83 -10.92 8.70
N THR A 113 3.98 -10.38 9.08
CA THR A 113 4.39 -9.02 8.71
C THR A 113 5.62 -9.03 7.81
N GLY A 114 5.83 -7.95 7.06
CA GLY A 114 6.98 -7.79 6.18
C GLY A 114 7.23 -6.35 5.77
N MET A 115 8.21 -6.16 4.89
CA MET A 115 8.48 -4.86 4.28
C MET A 115 8.42 -4.98 2.76
N LEU A 116 7.61 -4.12 2.14
CA LEU A 116 7.44 -4.07 0.70
C LEU A 116 8.18 -2.86 0.12
N PHE A 117 9.14 -3.13 -0.74
CA PHE A 117 9.90 -2.12 -1.45
C PHE A 117 9.33 -1.94 -2.85
N ILE A 118 8.97 -0.70 -3.19
CA ILE A 118 8.40 -0.37 -4.50
C ILE A 118 9.47 0.32 -5.37
N HIS A 119 9.70 -0.22 -6.57
CA HIS A 119 10.58 0.40 -7.56
C HIS A 119 9.77 1.03 -8.70
N SER A 120 10.33 2.08 -9.31
CA SER A 120 9.68 2.82 -10.40
C SER A 120 9.52 2.01 -11.69
N SER A 121 10.36 0.99 -11.87
CA SER A 121 10.38 0.11 -13.03
C SER A 121 10.86 -1.28 -12.63
N GLU A 122 10.44 -2.29 -13.39
CA GLU A 122 11.01 -3.62 -13.29
C GLU A 122 12.43 -3.64 -13.85
N ASP A 123 13.38 -4.09 -13.03
CA ASP A 123 14.79 -4.22 -13.41
C ASP A 123 15.45 -5.28 -12.50
N GLU A 124 16.75 -5.52 -12.69
CA GLU A 124 17.55 -6.32 -11.78
C GLU A 124 17.85 -5.52 -10.50
N GLN A 125 17.16 -5.86 -9.41
CA GLN A 125 17.34 -5.25 -8.11
C GLN A 125 18.37 -6.05 -7.30
N THR A 126 19.17 -5.38 -6.47
CA THR A 126 20.13 -6.04 -5.57
C THR A 126 19.98 -5.51 -4.16
N TYR A 127 19.76 -6.44 -3.24
CA TYR A 127 19.60 -6.19 -1.81
C TYR A 127 20.81 -6.69 -1.05
N VAL A 128 21.14 -6.01 0.04
CA VAL A 128 22.28 -6.34 0.90
C VAL A 128 21.85 -6.45 2.35
N MET A 129 22.42 -7.40 3.08
CA MET A 129 22.17 -7.60 4.51
C MET A 129 23.00 -6.63 5.38
N ARG A 130 23.18 -5.38 4.94
CA ARG A 130 24.05 -4.41 5.64
C ARG A 130 23.51 -4.15 7.04
N GLU A 131 24.35 -4.35 8.05
CA GLU A 131 24.02 -4.05 9.45
C GLU A 131 22.70 -4.69 9.92
N MET A 132 22.33 -5.83 9.34
CA MET A 132 21.14 -6.59 9.73
C MET A 132 21.43 -7.50 10.93
N ASP A 133 20.49 -7.59 11.86
CA ASP A 133 20.64 -8.43 13.07
C ASP A 133 19.96 -9.81 12.96
N PHE A 134 19.18 -10.05 11.89
CA PHE A 134 18.42 -11.29 11.71
C PHE A 134 18.35 -11.74 10.25
N ASP A 135 18.07 -13.04 10.08
CA ASP A 135 17.88 -13.68 8.79
C ASP A 135 16.50 -13.30 8.20
N ILE A 136 16.40 -13.20 6.88
CA ILE A 136 15.12 -12.90 6.18
C ILE A 136 14.98 -13.74 4.91
N ASP A 137 13.74 -13.83 4.42
CA ASP A 137 13.47 -14.23 3.04
C ASP A 137 13.34 -12.95 2.18
N ILE A 138 13.96 -12.93 1.00
CA ILE A 138 13.90 -11.81 0.04
C ILE A 138 13.22 -12.33 -1.23
N ILE A 139 12.06 -11.76 -1.55
CA ILE A 139 11.19 -12.19 -2.64
C ILE A 139 11.13 -11.09 -3.69
N PHE A 140 11.54 -11.39 -4.92
CA PHE A 140 11.48 -10.46 -6.04
C PHE A 140 10.20 -10.74 -6.84
N ILE A 141 9.42 -9.70 -7.10
CA ILE A 141 8.12 -9.79 -7.76
C ILE A 141 8.15 -8.93 -9.03
N GLY A 142 7.81 -9.55 -10.15
CA GLY A 142 7.80 -8.95 -11.48
C GLY A 142 6.68 -7.95 -11.68
N ALA A 143 6.74 -7.17 -12.76
CA ALA A 143 5.69 -6.18 -13.08
C ALA A 143 4.32 -6.80 -13.40
N ASP A 144 4.34 -8.07 -13.78
CA ASP A 144 3.20 -8.96 -14.02
C ASP A 144 2.61 -9.57 -12.75
N ARG A 145 3.16 -9.23 -11.56
CA ARG A 145 2.77 -9.76 -10.25
C ARG A 145 3.13 -11.22 -10.03
N GLU A 146 4.12 -11.74 -10.75
CA GLU A 146 4.64 -13.08 -10.52
C GLU A 146 5.91 -13.03 -9.65
N ILE A 147 6.08 -13.98 -8.72
CA ILE A 147 7.35 -14.15 -8.00
C ILE A 147 8.41 -14.66 -8.96
N THR A 148 9.46 -13.88 -9.18
CA THR A 148 10.53 -14.22 -10.13
C THR A 148 11.72 -14.91 -9.45
N THR A 149 11.95 -14.62 -8.17
CA THR A 149 13.13 -15.10 -7.43
C THR A 149 12.85 -15.04 -5.93
N ILE A 150 13.27 -16.08 -5.20
CA ILE A 150 13.27 -16.13 -3.74
C ILE A 150 14.68 -16.42 -3.26
N HIS A 151 15.16 -15.63 -2.29
CA HIS A 151 16.42 -15.87 -1.59
C HIS A 151 16.19 -16.02 -0.10
N HIS A 152 16.91 -16.96 0.51
CA HIS A 152 16.98 -17.12 1.95
C HIS A 152 18.26 -16.45 2.46
N ALA A 153 18.14 -15.19 2.89
CA ALA A 153 19.27 -14.40 3.32
C ALA A 153 19.59 -14.64 4.80
N ARG A 154 20.89 -14.77 5.09
CA ARG A 154 21.38 -14.86 6.48
C ARG A 154 21.82 -13.48 6.98
N ALA A 155 21.72 -13.27 8.28
CA ALA A 155 22.38 -12.15 8.94
C ALA A 155 23.92 -12.24 8.75
N PRO A 156 24.62 -11.10 8.75
CA PRO A 156 26.07 -11.05 8.85
C PRO A 156 26.58 -11.75 10.12
N GLY A 157 27.73 -12.40 10.01
CA GLY A 157 28.43 -12.94 11.18
C GLY A 157 29.11 -11.83 12.01
N PRO A 158 29.70 -12.18 13.18
CA PRO A 158 30.29 -11.20 14.10
C PRO A 158 31.39 -10.30 13.52
N ASP A 159 32.06 -10.75 12.47
CA ASP A 159 33.14 -10.02 11.79
C ASP A 159 32.75 -9.55 10.38
N GLU A 160 31.45 -9.59 10.05
CA GLU A 160 30.90 -9.19 8.76
C GLU A 160 29.97 -7.98 8.93
N ASN A 161 30.06 -7.01 8.03
CA ASN A 161 29.14 -5.86 8.01
C ASN A 161 27.95 -6.06 7.03
N GLY A 162 27.89 -7.22 6.37
CA GLY A 162 26.81 -7.59 5.45
C GLY A 162 26.85 -6.99 4.05
N ASN A 163 27.78 -6.07 3.73
CA ASN A 163 27.83 -5.45 2.40
C ASN A 163 28.15 -6.44 1.28
N ASP A 164 28.85 -7.53 1.60
CA ASP A 164 29.19 -8.59 0.64
C ASP A 164 28.06 -9.62 0.46
N LEU A 165 27.04 -9.61 1.33
CA LEU A 165 25.88 -10.49 1.27
C LEU A 165 24.82 -9.88 0.34
N GLN A 166 25.07 -10.03 -0.96
CA GLN A 166 24.24 -9.49 -2.04
C GLN A 166 23.29 -10.54 -2.60
N TYR A 167 22.03 -10.17 -2.75
CA TYR A 167 20.97 -11.00 -3.31
C TYR A 167 20.30 -10.23 -4.44
N SER A 168 20.34 -10.79 -5.65
CA SER A 168 19.84 -10.14 -6.86
C SER A 168 18.70 -10.93 -7.47
N GLY A 169 17.77 -10.22 -8.08
CA GLY A 169 16.62 -10.79 -8.78
C GLY A 169 15.93 -9.73 -9.64
N ARG A 170 15.17 -10.17 -10.64
CA ARG A 170 14.36 -9.28 -11.48
C ARG A 170 13.08 -8.92 -10.75
N GLY A 171 12.85 -7.65 -10.46
CA GLY A 171 11.61 -7.26 -9.79
C GLY A 171 11.28 -5.79 -9.96
N LYS A 172 9.97 -5.52 -9.97
CA LYS A 172 9.43 -4.18 -9.73
C LYS A 172 9.12 -3.97 -8.25
N TRP A 173 8.77 -5.05 -7.55
CA TRP A 173 8.59 -5.06 -6.11
C TRP A 173 9.54 -6.06 -5.46
N VAL A 174 9.94 -5.77 -4.23
CA VAL A 174 10.71 -6.71 -3.40
C VAL A 174 10.01 -6.79 -2.05
N LEU A 175 9.72 -8.01 -1.60
CA LEU A 175 9.09 -8.28 -0.32
C LEU A 175 10.09 -8.99 0.60
N GLU A 176 10.35 -8.40 1.76
CA GLU A 176 11.18 -9.00 2.81
C GLU A 176 10.28 -9.57 3.92
N LEU A 177 10.49 -10.85 4.25
CA LEU A 177 9.71 -11.60 5.24
C LEU A 177 10.62 -12.26 6.28
N PRO A 178 10.07 -12.69 7.43
CA PRO A 178 10.80 -13.55 8.36
C PRO A 178 11.41 -14.76 7.65
N ARG A 179 12.64 -15.12 8.03
CA ARG A 179 13.34 -16.27 7.45
C ARG A 179 12.51 -17.55 7.52
N GLY A 180 12.40 -18.23 6.38
CA GLY A 180 11.71 -19.51 6.26
C GLY A 180 10.19 -19.39 6.13
N TYR A 181 9.63 -18.17 6.15
CA TYR A 181 8.20 -17.96 5.97
C TYR A 181 7.70 -18.53 4.64
N THR A 182 8.50 -18.37 3.57
CA THR A 182 8.18 -18.95 2.26
C THR A 182 8.10 -20.47 2.29
N ASN A 183 8.98 -21.13 3.05
CA ASN A 183 8.94 -22.59 3.22
C ASN A 183 7.73 -23.04 4.05
N GLU A 184 7.38 -22.30 5.10
CA GLU A 184 6.25 -22.61 5.98
C GLU A 184 4.90 -22.48 5.25
N THR A 185 4.79 -21.54 4.32
CA THR A 185 3.55 -21.22 3.58
C THR A 185 3.48 -21.85 2.19
N GLY A 186 4.57 -22.45 1.71
CA GLY A 186 4.65 -23.04 0.37
C GLY A 186 4.68 -22.00 -0.75
N ILE A 187 5.17 -20.79 -0.47
CA ILE A 187 5.38 -19.75 -1.47
C ILE A 187 6.58 -20.15 -2.35
N GLU A 188 6.38 -20.10 -3.67
CA GLU A 188 7.36 -20.54 -4.66
C GLU A 188 7.50 -19.53 -5.81
N VAL A 189 8.57 -19.68 -6.60
CA VAL A 189 8.75 -18.91 -7.84
C VAL A 189 7.64 -19.30 -8.82
N GLY A 190 6.98 -18.32 -9.42
CA GLY A 190 5.79 -18.50 -10.27
C GLY A 190 4.47 -18.16 -9.58
N ASP A 191 4.44 -18.06 -8.24
CA ASP A 191 3.21 -17.68 -7.53
C ASP A 191 2.76 -16.24 -7.87
N GLU A 192 1.44 -16.05 -7.90
CA GLU A 192 0.80 -14.76 -8.18
C GLU A 192 0.69 -13.91 -6.90
N VAL A 193 0.95 -12.62 -7.00
CA VAL A 193 0.98 -11.69 -5.87
C VAL A 193 0.00 -10.53 -6.05
N GLU A 194 -0.98 -10.42 -5.15
CA GLU A 194 -1.81 -9.23 -5.06
C GLU A 194 -1.26 -8.26 -4.01
N ILE A 195 -1.21 -6.98 -4.34
CA ILE A 195 -0.72 -5.90 -3.48
C ILE A 195 -1.84 -4.87 -3.35
N ASP A 196 -2.37 -4.73 -2.14
CA ASP A 196 -3.30 -3.67 -1.74
C ASP A 196 -2.56 -2.65 -0.87
N LEU A 197 -2.56 -1.38 -1.28
CA LEU A 197 -1.87 -0.32 -0.56
C LEU A 197 -2.90 0.64 -0.01
N GLU A 198 -2.93 0.81 1.31
CA GLU A 198 -3.84 1.73 1.96
C GLU A 198 -3.36 3.18 1.73
N SER A 199 -3.90 3.82 0.69
CA SER A 199 -3.73 5.26 0.53
C SER A 199 -4.54 5.95 1.62
N ASN A 200 -3.89 6.67 2.54
CA ASN A 200 -4.55 7.47 3.59
C ASN A 200 -5.47 8.55 2.98
N ARG A 201 -6.64 8.16 2.48
CA ARG A 201 -7.73 9.04 2.12
C ARG A 201 -8.30 9.53 3.43
N THR A 202 -7.75 10.64 3.94
CA THR A 202 -8.42 11.43 4.96
C THR A 202 -9.85 11.69 4.50
N VAL A 203 -10.78 10.91 5.02
CA VAL A 203 -12.20 11.23 4.97
C VAL A 203 -12.34 12.43 5.88
N ILE A 204 -12.24 13.63 5.30
CA ILE A 204 -12.80 14.82 5.92
C ILE A 204 -14.30 14.57 5.95
N THR A 205 -14.78 13.86 6.98
CA THR A 205 -16.19 13.91 7.34
C THR A 205 -16.42 15.35 7.75
N GLY A 206 -17.02 16.12 6.86
CA GLY A 206 -17.43 17.49 7.13
C GLY A 206 -18.32 17.51 8.36
N SER A 207 -17.72 17.87 9.49
CA SER A 207 -18.40 18.30 10.68
C SER A 207 -17.49 19.35 11.30
N GLU A 208 -18.07 20.49 11.63
CA GLU A 208 -17.41 21.61 12.30
C GLU A 208 -16.63 22.60 11.40
N SER A 209 -17.38 23.36 10.59
CA SER A 209 -17.02 24.74 10.23
C SER A 209 -18.28 25.58 9.94
N ASP A 210 -19.33 25.44 10.75
CA ASP A 210 -20.41 26.44 10.87
C ASP A 210 -20.18 27.23 12.15
N SER A 211 -19.13 28.05 12.16
CA SER A 211 -18.84 29.06 13.18
C SER A 211 -17.45 29.61 12.85
N LEU A 212 -17.35 30.62 12.00
CA LEU A 212 -16.28 31.65 12.00
C LEU A 212 -16.36 32.61 10.78
N GLU A 213 -17.55 32.92 10.26
CA GLU A 213 -17.75 34.08 9.38
C GLU A 213 -18.89 34.98 9.88
N ARG A 214 -18.70 35.57 11.07
CA ARG A 214 -19.40 36.80 11.46
C ARG A 214 -18.49 37.70 12.26
N PHE A 215 -17.39 38.15 11.69
CA PHE A 215 -16.80 39.43 12.11
C PHE A 215 -16.04 40.04 10.94
N ALA A 216 -16.37 41.29 10.63
CA ALA A 216 -15.72 42.22 9.69
C ALA A 216 -16.27 42.32 8.25
N ALA A 217 -17.50 42.83 8.13
CA ALA A 217 -17.94 43.80 7.10
C ALA A 217 -19.32 44.29 7.56
N THR A 218 -19.64 45.55 7.83
CA THR A 218 -19.29 46.81 7.17
C THR A 218 -19.53 47.92 8.20
N ALA A 219 -18.55 48.78 8.39
CA ALA A 219 -18.75 50.10 8.98
C ALA A 219 -18.75 51.13 7.82
N ASP A 220 -19.48 52.22 8.03
CA ASP A 220 -19.61 53.39 7.16
C ASP A 220 -20.82 53.38 6.22
N ARG A 221 -21.94 53.94 6.71
CA ARG A 221 -22.55 55.16 6.18
C ARG A 221 -23.77 55.59 7.01
N ASP A 222 -23.69 56.82 7.48
CA ASP A 222 -24.74 57.61 8.12
C ASP A 222 -26.05 57.69 7.31
N VAL A 223 -27.11 58.09 8.04
CA VAL A 223 -28.19 59.04 7.66
C VAL A 223 -29.63 58.49 7.82
N VAL A 224 -30.30 59.08 8.83
CA VAL A 224 -31.74 59.42 8.97
C VAL A 224 -32.68 58.41 9.63
N ALA A 225 -33.11 58.83 10.83
CA ALA A 225 -34.23 58.31 11.60
C ALA A 225 -35.58 58.49 10.87
N PRO A 226 -36.50 57.53 10.96
CA PRO A 226 -37.90 57.79 10.65
C PRO A 226 -38.64 58.36 11.87
N GLU A 227 -39.31 59.44 11.58
CA GLU A 227 -40.23 60.26 12.37
C GLU A 227 -41.33 59.44 13.07
N ALA A 228 -41.61 59.77 14.33
CA ALA A 228 -42.77 59.30 15.06
C ALA A 228 -44.03 60.02 14.55
N ALA A 229 -44.99 59.27 14.01
CA ALA A 229 -46.33 59.77 13.71
C ALA A 229 -47.36 59.04 14.58
N ALA A 230 -48.20 59.86 15.21
CA ALA A 230 -49.08 59.54 16.31
C ALA A 230 -50.32 58.74 15.93
N ALA A 231 -50.89 58.12 16.96
CA ALA A 231 -52.24 57.57 16.99
C ALA A 231 -53.29 58.61 16.60
N GLY A 232 -54.16 58.24 15.65
CA GLY A 232 -55.40 58.93 15.32
C GLY A 232 -56.54 57.92 15.42
N THR A 233 -57.30 58.02 16.50
CA THR A 233 -58.57 57.35 16.70
C THR A 233 -59.66 57.90 15.77
N TYR A 234 -60.69 57.08 15.57
CA TYR A 234 -62.11 57.43 15.59
C TYR A 234 -62.91 57.25 14.29
N PHE A 235 -63.85 56.32 14.41
CA PHE A 235 -65.00 55.96 13.61
C PHE A 235 -66.07 57.06 13.66
N ASP A 236 -66.64 57.50 12.54
CA ASP A 236 -68.10 57.70 12.39
C ASP A 236 -68.47 57.87 10.90
N SER A 237 -69.44 57.03 10.47
CA SER A 237 -70.33 57.07 9.30
C SER A 237 -69.77 56.99 7.87
#